data_AF-A0A834ICE7-F1
#
_entry.id   AF-A0A834ICE7-F1
#
_cell.length_a   1.000
_cell.length_b   1.000
_cell.length_c   1.000
_cell.angle_alpha   90.00
_cell.angle_beta   90.00
_cell.angle_gamma   90.00
#
_symmetry.space_group_name_H-M   'P 1'
#
loop_
_entity.id
_entity.type
_entity.pdbx_description
1 polymer ?
#
loop_
_entity_poly.entity_id
_entity_poly.type
_entity_poly.pdbx_seq_one_letter_code
_entity_poly.pdbx_strand_id
1 'polypeptide(L)'
;MLALRLKSTKRNELTPSNINSNTSLDTNVRPFKEKVKESAKLSYNTGIVICGFGLVCAIMYTVISELCFSDRPNMIYNKAVKKCTNYPQVEDKLGHPITAYGEETRRGRRQHVSHITYLDKEGKSHIRMKFYLKGSVFRGTAHLDMVKNYFGIYEYRYLFVEVDDMFKSVIIIEDNRNQQIVTELDPQL
;
A
#
# COMPACT_ATOMS: atom_id res chain seq x y z
N MET A 1 67.71 33.40 24.64
CA MET A 1 66.76 34.23 25.41
C MET A 1 65.72 34.78 24.46
N LEU A 2 64.54 34.15 24.37
CA LEU A 2 63.22 34.75 24.04
C LEU A 2 62.22 33.62 23.84
N ALA A 3 61.30 33.52 24.80
CA ALA A 3 60.30 32.48 24.91
C ALA A 3 59.11 32.74 23.97
N LEU A 4 58.68 31.71 23.25
CA LEU A 4 57.44 31.68 22.49
C LEU A 4 56.27 31.35 23.43
N ARG A 5 55.28 32.24 23.44
CA ARG A 5 54.07 32.16 24.26
C ARG A 5 52.97 31.41 23.49
N LEU A 6 52.74 30.14 23.82
CA LEU A 6 51.61 29.35 23.33
C LEU A 6 50.38 29.59 24.22
N LYS A 7 49.25 29.99 23.62
CA LYS A 7 47.98 30.23 24.30
C LYS A 7 47.18 28.92 24.30
N SER A 8 47.16 28.24 25.44
CA SER A 8 46.54 26.92 25.63
C SER A 8 45.06 27.04 26.05
N THR A 9 44.24 26.21 25.40
CA THR A 9 42.79 26.05 25.51
C THR A 9 42.34 25.67 26.93
N LYS A 10 41.36 26.42 27.45
CA LYS A 10 40.78 26.29 28.80
C LYS A 10 39.84 25.07 28.84
N ARG A 11 40.16 24.05 29.64
CA ARG A 11 39.25 22.96 30.04
C ARG A 11 38.49 23.37 31.29
N ASN A 12 37.22 22.98 31.38
CA ASN A 12 36.40 23.07 32.59
C ASN A 12 36.64 21.81 33.44
N GLU A 13 36.98 21.99 34.72
CA GLU A 13 36.87 20.97 35.77
C GLU A 13 36.12 21.54 36.98
N LEU A 14 35.44 20.63 37.69
CA LEU A 14 34.39 20.82 38.67
C LEU A 14 34.89 21.13 40.09
N THR A 15 33.91 21.45 40.96
CA THR A 15 33.81 21.29 42.44
C THR A 15 34.08 22.54 43.30
N PRO A 16 33.65 22.59 44.59
CA PRO A 16 32.32 22.33 45.17
C PRO A 16 31.91 23.38 46.25
N SER A 17 30.63 23.45 46.66
CA SER A 17 30.21 24.04 47.96
C SER A 17 28.73 23.69 48.22
N ASN A 18 28.39 22.72 49.09
CA ASN A 18 28.21 22.85 50.55
C ASN A 18 27.33 24.05 50.95
N ILE A 19 26.13 23.78 51.49
CA ILE A 19 25.53 24.47 52.64
C ILE A 19 24.44 23.55 53.23
N ASN A 20 24.60 23.28 54.52
CA ASN A 20 23.65 22.55 55.37
C ASN A 20 22.45 23.42 55.78
N SER A 21 21.32 22.72 55.92
CA SER A 21 20.18 22.93 56.85
C SER A 21 19.55 24.31 56.97
N ASN A 22 18.24 24.40 56.68
CA ASN A 22 17.23 24.76 57.68
C ASN A 22 15.82 24.38 57.22
N THR A 23 15.05 23.87 58.17
CA THR A 23 13.66 23.42 58.13
C THR A 23 12.70 24.56 57.84
N SER A 24 11.93 24.47 56.77
CA SER A 24 10.54 24.92 56.70
C SER A 24 9.89 24.30 55.46
N LEU A 25 8.95 23.38 55.68
CA LEU A 25 8.05 22.90 54.64
C LEU A 25 7.16 24.08 54.22
N ASP A 26 7.64 24.88 53.28
CA ASP A 26 6.81 25.91 52.67
C ASP A 26 5.88 25.23 51.68
N THR A 27 4.66 24.99 52.14
CA THR A 27 3.57 24.41 51.38
C THR A 27 3.08 25.49 50.41
N ASN A 28 3.83 25.74 49.35
CA ASN A 28 3.39 26.52 48.21
C ASN A 28 3.51 25.67 46.95
N VAL A 29 2.52 24.79 46.76
CA VAL A 29 2.21 24.19 45.47
C VAL A 29 1.82 25.31 44.51
N ARG A 30 2.82 25.98 43.94
CA ARG A 30 2.62 26.82 42.76
C ARG A 30 1.93 25.94 41.72
N PRO A 31 0.74 26.31 41.25
CA PRO A 31 -0.03 25.43 40.39
C PRO A 31 0.78 25.18 39.12
N PHE A 32 0.70 23.95 38.61
CA PHE A 32 1.22 23.51 37.31
C PHE A 32 0.91 24.49 36.15
N LYS A 33 -0.05 25.40 36.34
CA LYS A 33 -0.42 26.52 35.47
C LYS A 33 0.68 27.58 35.23
N GLU A 34 1.70 27.71 36.08
CA GLU A 34 2.80 28.67 35.83
C GLU A 34 3.88 28.11 34.90
N LYS A 35 4.22 26.81 35.00
CA LYS A 35 5.19 26.18 34.10
C LYS A 35 4.69 26.01 32.66
N VAL A 36 3.37 25.96 32.46
CA VAL A 36 2.77 25.96 31.11
C VAL A 36 2.81 27.35 30.48
N LYS A 37 2.87 28.43 31.28
CA LYS A 37 2.93 29.81 30.76
C LYS A 37 4.30 30.20 30.24
N GLU A 38 5.38 29.64 30.77
CA GLU A 38 6.74 29.93 30.27
C GLU A 38 7.11 29.17 28.99
N SER A 39 6.56 27.96 28.78
CA SER A 39 6.76 27.20 27.53
C SER A 39 5.83 27.61 26.39
N ALA A 40 4.84 28.49 26.64
CA ALA A 40 3.85 28.93 25.66
C ALA A 40 4.37 29.99 24.65
N LYS A 41 5.57 30.54 24.86
CA LYS A 41 6.16 31.60 24.01
C LYS A 41 6.82 31.11 22.72
N LEU A 42 6.80 29.80 22.43
CA LEU A 42 7.31 29.23 21.18
C LEU A 42 6.21 28.61 20.29
N SER A 43 4.99 29.16 20.34
CA SER A 43 3.80 28.58 19.67
C SER A 43 3.61 29.03 18.22
N TYR A 44 4.16 30.18 17.82
CA TYR A 44 3.94 30.72 16.48
C TYR A 44 4.59 29.86 15.37
N ASN A 45 5.87 29.48 15.57
CA ASN A 45 6.60 28.65 14.61
C ASN A 45 6.04 27.22 14.53
N THR A 46 5.56 26.66 15.63
CA THR A 46 4.89 25.34 15.60
C THR A 46 3.53 25.42 14.90
N GLY A 47 2.79 26.51 15.12
CA GLY A 47 1.52 26.76 14.43
C GLY A 47 1.66 26.87 12.92
N ILE A 48 2.67 27.61 12.43
CA ILE A 48 2.91 27.75 10.99
C ILE A 48 3.32 26.40 10.35
N VAL A 49 4.12 25.60 11.06
CA VAL A 49 4.54 24.26 10.60
C VAL A 49 3.35 23.31 10.52
N ILE A 50 2.48 23.27 11.54
CA ILE A 50 1.27 22.44 11.52
C ILE A 50 0.31 22.88 10.41
N CYS A 51 0.15 24.19 10.20
CA CYS A 51 -0.69 24.73 9.13
C CYS A 51 -0.16 24.33 7.74
N GLY A 52 1.14 24.46 7.51
CA GLY A 52 1.79 24.02 6.28
C GLY A 52 1.66 22.52 6.06
N PHE A 53 1.88 21.71 7.10
CA PHE A 53 1.72 20.26 7.01
C PHE A 53 0.26 19.86 6.74
N GLY A 54 -0.71 20.56 7.33
CA GLY A 54 -2.13 20.34 7.05
C GLY A 54 -2.51 20.58 5.59
N LEU A 55 -2.02 21.68 4.99
CA LEU A 55 -2.26 21.98 3.57
C LEU A 55 -1.62 20.92 2.67
N VAL A 56 -0.36 20.56 2.94
CA VAL A 56 0.34 19.51 2.18
C VAL A 56 -0.35 18.16 2.34
N CYS A 57 -0.75 17.78 3.55
CA CYS A 57 -1.50 16.55 3.80
C CYS A 57 -2.84 16.53 3.08
N ALA A 58 -3.56 17.65 2.99
CA ALA A 58 -4.82 17.73 2.27
C ALA A 58 -4.64 17.46 0.77
N ILE A 59 -3.68 18.14 0.14
CA ILE A 59 -3.37 17.95 -1.30
C ILE A 59 -2.79 16.55 -1.55
N MET A 60 -1.93 16.08 -0.66
CA MET A 60 -1.38 14.72 -0.74
C MET A 60 -2.49 13.67 -0.60
N TYR A 61 -3.44 13.89 0.31
CA TYR A 61 -4.57 12.99 0.50
C TYR A 61 -5.45 12.92 -0.75
N THR A 62 -5.77 14.04 -1.40
CA THR A 62 -6.58 14.02 -2.63
C THR A 62 -5.87 13.22 -3.72
N VAL A 63 -4.58 13.47 -3.95
CA VAL A 63 -3.81 12.73 -4.96
C VAL A 63 -3.71 11.24 -4.61
N ILE A 64 -3.37 10.88 -3.36
CA ILE A 64 -3.26 9.47 -2.94
C ILE A 64 -4.62 8.78 -3.00
N SER A 65 -5.69 9.44 -2.55
CA SER A 65 -7.04 8.87 -2.55
C SER A 65 -7.53 8.66 -3.98
N GLU A 66 -7.39 9.64 -4.86
CA GLU A 66 -7.77 9.51 -6.26
C GLU A 66 -6.98 8.39 -6.94
N LEU A 67 -5.70 8.29 -6.65
CA LEU A 67 -4.85 7.21 -7.10
C LEU A 67 -5.26 5.84 -6.53
N CYS A 68 -5.52 5.72 -5.23
CA CYS A 68 -5.85 4.46 -4.57
C CYS A 68 -7.29 3.98 -4.83
N PHE A 69 -8.24 4.90 -5.04
CA PHE A 69 -9.63 4.61 -5.37
C PHE A 69 -9.88 4.53 -6.87
N SER A 70 -8.99 5.07 -7.72
CA SER A 70 -8.99 4.72 -9.13
C SER A 70 -8.75 3.22 -9.22
N ASP A 71 -9.74 2.51 -9.74
CA ASP A 71 -9.77 1.11 -10.09
C ASP A 71 -8.51 0.66 -10.85
N ARG A 72 -7.37 0.54 -10.15
CA ARG A 72 -6.07 0.40 -10.79
C ARG A 72 -5.93 -1.01 -11.37
N PRO A 73 -5.83 -1.17 -12.70
CA PRO A 73 -5.67 -2.48 -13.32
C PRO A 73 -4.43 -3.22 -12.78
N ASN A 74 -3.37 -2.48 -12.44
CA ASN A 74 -2.15 -3.04 -11.87
C ASN A 74 -2.36 -3.69 -10.48
N MET A 75 -3.26 -3.16 -9.65
CA MET A 75 -3.56 -3.76 -8.35
C MET A 75 -4.31 -5.08 -8.52
N ILE A 76 -5.28 -5.11 -9.44
CA ILE A 76 -6.03 -6.31 -9.81
C ILE A 76 -5.07 -7.37 -10.36
N TYR A 77 -4.19 -7.00 -11.27
CA TYR A 77 -3.14 -7.86 -11.80
C TYR A 77 -2.27 -8.46 -10.68
N ASN A 78 -1.71 -7.63 -9.80
CA ASN A 78 -0.85 -8.11 -8.72
C ASN A 78 -1.58 -9.06 -7.76
N LYS A 79 -2.86 -8.81 -7.47
CA LYS A 79 -3.70 -9.71 -6.67
C LYS A 79 -3.94 -11.03 -7.40
N ALA A 80 -4.29 -10.99 -8.69
CA ALA A 80 -4.53 -12.18 -9.50
C ALA A 80 -3.27 -13.04 -9.65
N VAL A 81 -2.12 -12.42 -9.90
CA VAL A 81 -0.82 -13.13 -9.99
C VAL A 81 -0.48 -13.85 -8.70
N LYS A 82 -0.61 -13.17 -7.54
CA LYS A 82 -0.38 -13.80 -6.24
C LYS A 82 -1.33 -14.98 -6.02
N LYS A 83 -2.60 -14.82 -6.40
CA LYS A 83 -3.62 -15.87 -6.29
C LYS A 83 -3.29 -17.09 -7.15
N CYS A 84 -2.84 -16.87 -8.39
CA CYS A 84 -2.41 -17.94 -9.30
C CYS A 84 -1.14 -18.63 -8.81
N THR A 85 -0.16 -17.86 -8.32
CA THR A 85 1.14 -18.40 -7.86
C THR A 85 0.97 -19.24 -6.59
N ASN A 86 0.05 -18.86 -5.71
CA ASN A 86 -0.23 -19.59 -4.47
C ASN A 86 -1.17 -20.79 -4.66
N TYR A 87 -1.67 -21.03 -5.89
CA TYR A 87 -2.61 -22.13 -6.14
C TYR A 87 -1.83 -23.42 -6.42
N PRO A 88 -1.97 -24.48 -5.59
CA PRO A 88 -1.10 -25.67 -5.68
C PRO A 88 -1.12 -26.33 -7.05
N GLN A 89 -2.29 -26.44 -7.69
CA GLN A 89 -2.38 -27.07 -9.01
C GLN A 89 -1.66 -26.27 -10.11
N VAL A 90 -1.61 -24.95 -10.00
CA VAL A 90 -0.87 -24.09 -10.93
C VAL A 90 0.62 -24.25 -10.68
N GLU A 91 1.04 -24.30 -9.43
CA GLU A 91 2.42 -24.56 -9.03
C GLU A 91 2.94 -25.91 -9.54
N ASP A 92 2.18 -26.98 -9.30
CA ASP A 92 2.53 -28.35 -9.71
C ASP A 92 2.68 -28.48 -11.22
N LYS A 93 1.85 -27.74 -11.98
CA LYS A 93 1.87 -27.77 -13.45
C LYS A 93 2.96 -26.88 -14.02
N LEU A 94 3.08 -25.62 -13.61
CA LEU A 94 4.03 -24.70 -14.23
C LEU A 94 5.47 -24.93 -13.73
N GLY A 95 5.63 -25.31 -12.46
CA GLY A 95 6.91 -25.48 -11.79
C GLY A 95 7.58 -24.17 -11.38
N HIS A 96 8.31 -24.21 -10.26
CA HIS A 96 9.05 -23.07 -9.71
C HIS A 96 10.36 -22.78 -10.47
N PRO A 97 10.75 -21.51 -10.68
CA PRO A 97 10.07 -20.27 -10.29
C PRO A 97 9.01 -19.80 -11.32
N ILE A 98 7.91 -19.22 -10.82
CA ILE A 98 6.81 -18.70 -11.66
C ILE A 98 6.99 -17.20 -11.87
N THR A 99 7.07 -16.78 -13.14
CA THR A 99 7.14 -15.37 -13.54
C THR A 99 5.88 -14.96 -14.30
N ALA A 100 5.23 -13.89 -13.88
CA ALA A 100 4.06 -13.32 -14.56
C ALA A 100 4.46 -12.12 -15.43
N TYR A 101 3.87 -12.02 -16.63
CA TYR A 101 4.10 -10.92 -17.55
C TYR A 101 2.81 -10.52 -18.29
N GLY A 102 2.74 -9.23 -18.66
CA GLY A 102 1.62 -8.67 -19.42
C GLY A 102 1.67 -9.04 -20.91
N GLU A 103 0.83 -8.37 -21.71
CA GLU A 103 0.78 -8.62 -23.14
C GLU A 103 2.07 -8.14 -23.83
N GLU A 104 2.67 -9.02 -24.63
CA GLU A 104 3.85 -8.68 -25.41
C GLU A 104 3.40 -7.87 -26.63
N THR A 105 3.77 -6.59 -26.66
CA THR A 105 3.56 -5.79 -27.86
C THR A 105 4.33 -6.40 -29.04
N ARG A 106 3.86 -6.20 -30.27
CA ARG A 106 4.53 -6.68 -31.51
C ARG A 106 6.00 -6.25 -31.64
N ARG A 107 6.46 -5.29 -30.83
CA ARG A 107 7.83 -4.77 -30.75
C ARG A 107 8.61 -5.27 -29.50
N GLY A 108 8.12 -6.26 -28.78
CA GLY A 108 8.81 -6.88 -27.64
C GLY A 108 8.77 -6.10 -26.31
N ARG A 109 7.98 -5.01 -26.21
CA ARG A 109 7.76 -4.35 -24.91
C ARG A 109 6.67 -5.09 -24.13
N ARG A 110 6.97 -5.47 -22.88
CA ARG A 110 6.12 -6.26 -21.96
C ARG A 110 5.54 -5.42 -20.82
N GLN A 111 5.22 -4.15 -21.09
CA GLN A 111 5.02 -3.17 -20.03
C GLN A 111 3.57 -2.98 -19.59
N HIS A 112 2.58 -3.50 -20.32
CA HIS A 112 1.18 -3.24 -20.00
C HIS A 112 0.33 -4.52 -20.02
N VAL A 113 -0.55 -4.64 -19.05
CA VAL A 113 -1.50 -5.75 -19.00
C VAL A 113 -2.73 -5.36 -19.81
N SER A 114 -3.13 -6.25 -20.72
CA SER A 114 -4.34 -6.08 -21.53
C SER A 114 -5.55 -6.14 -20.61
N HIS A 115 -6.19 -5.00 -20.39
CA HIS A 115 -7.43 -4.90 -19.63
C HIS A 115 -8.48 -4.21 -20.49
N ILE A 116 -9.70 -4.72 -20.42
CA ILE A 116 -10.86 -4.16 -21.08
C ILE A 116 -11.90 -3.95 -20.00
N THR A 117 -12.26 -2.69 -19.79
CA THR A 117 -13.36 -2.32 -18.91
C THR A 117 -14.60 -2.13 -19.77
N TYR A 118 -15.69 -2.81 -19.42
CA TYR A 118 -16.97 -2.71 -20.13
C TYR A 118 -18.13 -2.60 -19.16
N LEU A 119 -19.20 -1.95 -19.59
CA LEU A 119 -20.45 -1.87 -18.84
C LEU A 119 -21.39 -2.96 -19.34
N ASP A 120 -21.99 -3.71 -18.42
CA ASP A 120 -23.04 -4.66 -18.78
C ASP A 120 -24.37 -3.93 -19.05
N LYS A 121 -25.35 -4.67 -19.59
CA LYS A 121 -26.72 -4.17 -19.83
C LYS A 121 -27.40 -3.66 -18.56
N GLU A 122 -26.99 -4.16 -17.41
CA GLU A 122 -27.46 -3.76 -16.08
C GLU A 122 -26.71 -2.54 -15.50
N GLY A 123 -25.73 -1.99 -16.22
CA GLY A 123 -24.93 -0.86 -15.77
C GLY A 123 -23.80 -1.21 -14.79
N LYS A 124 -23.56 -2.51 -14.51
CA LYS A 124 -22.42 -2.97 -13.72
C LYS A 124 -21.12 -2.82 -14.51
N SER A 125 -20.05 -2.36 -13.86
CA SER A 125 -18.73 -2.23 -14.49
C SER A 125 -17.96 -3.54 -14.38
N HIS A 126 -17.56 -4.10 -15.51
CA HIS A 126 -16.75 -5.30 -15.60
C HIS A 126 -15.34 -4.95 -16.03
N ILE A 127 -14.37 -5.71 -15.54
CA ILE A 127 -12.99 -5.65 -16.00
C ILE A 127 -12.53 -7.06 -16.36
N ARG A 128 -12.21 -7.24 -17.65
CA ARG A 128 -11.59 -8.46 -18.16
C ARG A 128 -10.13 -8.22 -18.40
N MET A 129 -9.29 -9.16 -17.98
CA MET A 129 -7.85 -9.05 -18.12
C MET A 129 -7.25 -10.39 -18.50
N LYS A 130 -6.20 -10.32 -19.32
CA LYS A 130 -5.41 -11.46 -19.74
C LYS A 130 -3.95 -11.20 -19.43
N PHE A 131 -3.28 -12.18 -18.85
CA PHE A 131 -1.84 -12.14 -18.62
C PHE A 131 -1.21 -13.52 -18.80
N TYR A 132 0.10 -13.57 -18.84
CA TYR A 132 0.85 -14.78 -19.11
C TYR A 132 1.72 -15.14 -17.92
N LEU A 133 1.85 -16.44 -17.70
CA LEU A 133 2.65 -17.07 -16.67
C LEU A 133 3.71 -17.93 -17.34
N LYS A 134 4.93 -17.88 -16.81
CA LYS A 134 6.03 -18.73 -17.23
C LYS A 134 6.57 -19.44 -16.00
N GLY A 135 6.41 -20.76 -15.96
CA GLY A 135 7.12 -21.60 -15.02
C GLY A 135 8.42 -22.17 -15.61
N SER A 136 9.04 -23.05 -14.85
CA SER A 136 10.24 -23.79 -15.27
C SER A 136 9.93 -24.82 -16.37
N VAL A 137 8.76 -25.46 -16.28
CA VAL A 137 8.35 -26.56 -17.17
C VAL A 137 7.45 -26.05 -18.29
N PHE A 138 6.31 -25.46 -17.92
CA PHE A 138 5.29 -25.01 -18.85
C PHE A 138 5.02 -23.52 -18.76
N ARG A 139 4.43 -22.98 -19.83
CA ARG A 139 3.84 -21.64 -19.84
C ARG A 139 2.34 -21.76 -19.63
N GLY A 140 1.73 -20.66 -19.23
CA GLY A 140 0.29 -20.60 -19.12
C GLY A 140 -0.23 -19.20 -19.40
N THR A 141 -1.52 -19.15 -19.68
CA THR A 141 -2.27 -17.94 -19.93
C THR A 141 -3.39 -17.85 -18.91
N ALA A 142 -3.37 -16.80 -18.11
CA ALA A 142 -4.40 -16.55 -17.11
C ALA A 142 -5.46 -15.59 -17.66
N HIS A 143 -6.71 -15.97 -17.47
CA HIS A 143 -7.88 -15.19 -17.83
C HIS A 143 -8.66 -14.87 -16.56
N LEU A 144 -8.98 -13.59 -16.39
CA LEU A 144 -9.82 -13.13 -15.29
C LEU A 144 -10.91 -12.19 -15.80
N ASP A 145 -12.03 -12.23 -15.11
CA ASP A 145 -13.14 -11.30 -15.27
C ASP A 145 -13.65 -10.94 -13.87
N MET A 146 -13.75 -9.65 -13.59
CA MET A 146 -14.24 -9.14 -12.30
C MET A 146 -15.39 -8.17 -12.52
N VAL A 147 -16.34 -8.18 -11.59
CA VAL A 147 -17.50 -7.29 -11.60
C VAL A 147 -17.42 -6.34 -10.42
N LYS A 148 -17.72 -5.07 -10.65
CA LYS A 148 -17.82 -4.07 -9.59
C LYS A 148 -19.17 -4.21 -8.89
N ASN A 149 -19.14 -4.50 -7.60
CA ASN A 149 -20.32 -4.58 -6.74
C ASN A 149 -20.84 -3.16 -6.37
N TYR A 150 -22.01 -3.06 -5.76
CA TYR A 150 -22.63 -1.79 -5.33
C TYR A 150 -21.75 -1.00 -4.34
N PHE A 151 -20.94 -1.69 -3.54
CA PHE A 151 -19.96 -1.09 -2.63
C PHE A 151 -18.70 -0.57 -3.34
N GLY A 152 -18.61 -0.70 -4.67
CA GLY A 152 -17.46 -0.29 -5.46
C GLY A 152 -16.28 -1.26 -5.41
N ILE A 153 -16.45 -2.46 -4.85
CA ILE A 153 -15.42 -3.49 -4.74
C ILE A 153 -15.49 -4.42 -5.97
N TYR A 154 -14.34 -4.76 -6.54
CA TYR A 154 -14.25 -5.78 -7.60
C TYR A 154 -14.26 -7.19 -7.03
N GLU A 155 -15.20 -7.99 -7.49
CA GLU A 155 -15.35 -9.41 -7.16
C GLU A 155 -15.05 -10.26 -8.40
N TYR A 156 -14.36 -11.39 -8.21
CA TYR A 156 -14.05 -12.29 -9.31
C TYR A 156 -15.33 -12.99 -9.79
N ARG A 157 -15.64 -12.85 -11.07
CA ARG A 157 -16.63 -13.70 -11.75
C ARG A 157 -16.02 -15.04 -12.09
N TYR A 158 -14.82 -15.02 -12.67
CA TYR A 158 -14.00 -16.20 -12.88
C TYR A 158 -12.52 -15.82 -12.91
N LEU A 159 -11.69 -16.78 -12.54
CA LEU A 159 -10.24 -16.75 -12.69
C LEU A 159 -9.77 -18.16 -13.03
N PHE A 160 -9.17 -18.34 -14.20
CA PHE A 160 -8.61 -19.61 -14.62
C PHE A 160 -7.30 -19.44 -15.36
N VAL A 161 -6.50 -20.49 -15.37
CA VAL A 161 -5.21 -20.56 -16.06
C VAL A 161 -5.26 -21.69 -17.08
N GLU A 162 -5.07 -21.37 -18.34
CA GLU A 162 -4.81 -22.34 -19.41
C GLU A 162 -3.32 -22.62 -19.44
N VAL A 163 -2.92 -23.88 -19.28
CA VAL A 163 -1.51 -24.30 -19.33
C VAL A 163 -1.18 -24.73 -20.75
N ASP A 164 -0.09 -24.23 -21.32
CA ASP A 164 0.43 -24.60 -22.64
C ASP A 164 1.14 -25.97 -22.61
N ASP A 165 0.47 -26.98 -22.07
CA ASP A 165 0.85 -28.38 -22.15
C ASP A 165 0.23 -29.02 -23.42
N MET A 166 0.63 -30.25 -23.76
CA MET A 166 0.13 -31.00 -24.92
C MET A 166 -1.39 -31.08 -24.98
N PHE A 167 -2.07 -31.10 -23.82
CA PHE A 167 -3.52 -31.19 -23.71
C PHE A 167 -4.23 -29.86 -23.40
N LYS A 168 -3.50 -28.74 -23.32
CA LYS A 168 -4.05 -27.42 -22.96
C LYS A 168 -4.96 -27.46 -21.73
N SER A 169 -4.45 -28.02 -20.63
CA SER A 169 -5.23 -28.19 -19.40
C SER A 169 -5.63 -26.84 -18.82
N VAL A 170 -6.90 -26.71 -18.42
CA VAL A 170 -7.42 -25.49 -17.78
C VAL A 170 -7.59 -25.72 -16.28
N ILE A 171 -6.99 -24.86 -15.48
CA ILE A 171 -7.06 -24.87 -14.02
C ILE A 171 -7.97 -23.73 -13.58
N ILE A 172 -9.10 -24.06 -12.95
CA ILE A 172 -10.07 -23.09 -12.46
C ILE A 172 -9.70 -22.74 -11.01
N ILE A 173 -9.35 -21.48 -10.77
CA ILE A 173 -8.99 -20.99 -9.43
C ILE A 173 -10.25 -20.51 -8.71
N GLU A 174 -11.04 -19.69 -9.40
CA GLU A 174 -12.36 -19.26 -8.92
C GLU A 174 -13.38 -19.24 -10.05
N ASP A 175 -14.60 -19.65 -9.72
CA ASP A 175 -15.74 -19.65 -10.62
C ASP A 175 -17.01 -19.30 -9.85
N ASN A 176 -17.38 -18.02 -9.90
CA ASN A 176 -18.58 -17.47 -9.29
C ASN A 176 -19.65 -17.17 -10.36
N ARG A 177 -19.53 -17.75 -11.56
CA ARG A 177 -20.48 -17.52 -12.66
C ARG A 177 -21.91 -17.89 -12.28
N ASN A 178 -22.10 -18.92 -11.47
CA ASN A 178 -23.43 -19.40 -11.06
C ASN A 178 -24.03 -18.58 -9.91
N GLN A 179 -23.22 -17.93 -9.08
CA GLN A 179 -23.73 -17.14 -7.96
C GLN A 179 -24.45 -15.88 -8.45
N GLN A 180 -23.97 -15.27 -9.53
CA GLN A 180 -24.59 -14.07 -10.09
C GLN A 180 -25.95 -14.35 -10.75
N ILE A 181 -26.11 -15.53 -11.36
CA ILE A 181 -27.39 -15.98 -11.91
C ILE A 181 -28.42 -16.15 -10.78
N VAL A 182 -28.02 -16.64 -9.61
CA VAL A 182 -28.92 -16.79 -8.45
C VAL A 182 -29.29 -15.42 -7.85
N THR A 183 -28.37 -14.44 -7.83
CA THR A 183 -28.68 -13.07 -7.38
C THR A 183 -29.60 -12.32 -8.35
N GLU A 184 -29.55 -12.62 -9.64
CA GLU A 184 -30.47 -12.05 -10.65
C GLU A 184 -31.88 -12.67 -10.61
N LEU A 185 -32.00 -13.90 -10.10
CA LEU A 185 -33.27 -14.64 -10.06
C LEU A 185 -34.08 -14.44 -8.77
N ASP A 186 -33.51 -13.80 -7.74
CA ASP A 186 -34.25 -13.51 -6.50
C ASP A 186 -34.03 -12.06 -6.00
N PRO A 187 -34.64 -11.06 -6.65
CA PRO A 187 -34.57 -9.67 -6.21
C PRO A 187 -35.56 -9.32 -5.08
N GLN A 188 -36.08 -10.29 -4.31
CA GLN A 188 -37.05 -10.05 -3.24
C GLN A 188 -36.71 -10.80 -1.95
N LEU A 189 -35.76 -10.27 -1.18
CA LEU A 189 -35.83 -10.29 0.28
C LEU A 189 -35.24 -9.01 0.89
#